data_AF-A0A661NCL8-F1
#
_entry.id   AF-A0A661NCL8-F1
#
_cell.length_a   1.000
_cell.length_b   1.000
_cell.length_c   1.000
_cell.angle_alpha   90.00
_cell.angle_beta   90.00
_cell.angle_gamma   90.00
#
_symmetry.space_group_name_H-M   'P 1'
#
loop_
_entity.id
_entity.type
_entity.pdbx_description
1 polymer ?
#
loop_
_entity_poly.entity_id
_entity_poly.type
_entity_poly.pdbx_seq_one_letter_code
_entity_poly.pdbx_strand_id
1 'polypeptide(L)'
;PSRMRMGVHWRPAGLPGKHFVIVASHSVPDVLAHELGHFFGNREHPATPGNIMSYSDGPPGVLPWFDTTQKRRIRRFARRFLETREVLPAE
;
A
#
# COMPACT_ATOMS: atom_id res chain seq x y z
N PRO A 1 -21.90 -1.94 3.31
CA PRO A 1 -21.59 -3.15 2.49
C PRO A 1 -21.18 -2.88 1.02
N SER A 2 -20.71 -1.68 0.65
CA SER A 2 -20.45 -1.32 -0.76
C SER A 2 -18.98 -1.05 -1.11
N ARG A 3 -18.04 -1.23 -0.18
CA ARG A 3 -16.61 -1.18 -0.53
C ARG A 3 -16.14 -2.61 -0.76
N MET A 4 -15.91 -2.96 -2.02
CA MET A 4 -15.26 -4.21 -2.41
C MET A 4 -13.85 -4.20 -1.81
N ARG A 5 -13.70 -4.67 -0.58
CA ARG A 5 -12.40 -4.76 0.10
C ARG A 5 -11.67 -5.98 -0.44
N MET A 6 -10.85 -5.77 -1.46
CA MET A 6 -10.03 -6.81 -2.08
C MET A 6 -8.64 -6.92 -1.45
N GLY A 7 -8.29 -6.01 -0.54
CA GLY A 7 -7.00 -5.97 0.14
C GLY A 7 -7.11 -5.40 1.55
N VAL A 8 -6.14 -5.71 2.39
CA VAL A 8 -5.90 -5.03 3.67
C VAL A 8 -4.43 -5.12 4.09
N HIS A 9 -3.87 -3.97 4.50
CA HIS A 9 -2.72 -3.90 5.38
C HIS A 9 -3.18 -3.94 6.84
N TRP A 10 -2.70 -4.93 7.58
CA TRP A 10 -3.01 -5.09 9.00
C TRP A 10 -1.73 -5.11 9.84
N ARG A 11 -1.74 -4.32 10.91
CA ARG A 11 -0.71 -4.31 11.96
C ARG A 11 -1.34 -4.67 13.31
N PRO A 12 -1.27 -5.93 13.74
CA PRO A 12 -1.86 -6.36 15.01
C PRO A 12 -1.18 -5.70 16.23
N ALA A 13 -1.99 -5.24 17.19
CA ALA A 13 -1.49 -4.59 18.40
C ALA A 13 -0.64 -5.52 19.30
N GLY A 14 -0.96 -6.82 19.33
CA GLY A 14 -0.26 -7.81 20.17
C GLY A 14 1.04 -8.36 19.58
N LEU A 15 1.40 -7.99 18.34
CA LEU A 15 2.61 -8.47 17.67
C LEU A 15 3.37 -7.29 17.06
N PRO A 16 4.07 -6.49 17.88
CA PRO A 16 4.83 -5.34 17.38
C PRO A 16 5.87 -5.79 16.34
N GLY A 17 6.00 -5.02 15.28
CA GLY A 17 6.90 -5.33 14.15
C GLY A 17 6.37 -6.39 13.17
N LYS A 18 5.20 -6.98 13.41
CA LYS A 18 4.53 -7.85 12.43
C LYS A 18 3.54 -7.06 11.58
N HIS A 19 3.57 -7.32 10.29
CA HIS A 19 2.75 -6.67 9.28
C HIS A 19 2.18 -7.74 8.36
N PHE A 20 0.90 -7.61 8.02
CA PHE A 20 0.22 -8.51 7.11
C PHE A 20 -0.32 -7.69 5.95
N VAL A 21 -0.03 -8.14 4.74
CA VAL A 21 -0.66 -7.65 3.51
C VAL A 21 -1.46 -8.82 2.98
N ILE A 22 -2.79 -8.70 3.05
CA ILE A 22 -3.73 -9.75 2.67
C ILE A 22 -4.44 -9.26 1.42
N VAL A 23 -4.43 -10.06 0.37
CA VAL A 23 -5.05 -9.73 -0.92
C VAL A 23 -5.96 -10.89 -1.32
N ALA A 24 -7.17 -10.58 -1.77
CA ALA A 24 -8.10 -11.58 -2.28
C ALA A 24 -7.57 -12.15 -3.59
N SER A 25 -7.73 -13.46 -3.82
CA SER A 25 -7.24 -14.11 -5.04
C SER A 25 -7.85 -13.58 -6.34
N HIS A 26 -9.01 -12.93 -6.25
CA HIS A 26 -9.73 -12.30 -7.36
C HIS A 26 -9.57 -10.77 -7.38
N SER A 27 -8.58 -10.23 -6.67
CA SER A 27 -8.33 -8.79 -6.65
C SER A 27 -7.94 -8.26 -8.03
N VAL A 28 -8.32 -7.01 -8.32
CA VAL A 28 -7.78 -6.30 -9.48
C VAL A 28 -6.27 -6.01 -9.33
N PRO A 29 -5.52 -5.81 -10.43
CA PRO A 29 -4.05 -5.87 -10.41
C PRO A 29 -3.32 -4.87 -9.49
N ASP A 30 -3.91 -3.72 -9.20
CA ASP A 30 -3.30 -2.64 -8.44
C ASP A 30 -3.53 -2.74 -6.92
N VAL A 31 -4.40 -3.64 -6.47
CA VAL A 31 -4.73 -3.82 -5.03
C VAL A 31 -3.49 -4.14 -4.21
N LEU A 32 -2.60 -5.02 -4.69
CA LEU A 32 -1.36 -5.32 -3.96
C LEU A 32 -0.49 -4.06 -3.80
N ALA A 33 -0.40 -3.24 -4.84
CA ALA A 33 0.36 -1.99 -4.78
C ALA A 33 -0.29 -1.00 -3.80
N HIS A 34 -1.62 -0.94 -3.75
CA HIS A 34 -2.37 -0.14 -2.77
C HIS A 34 -2.04 -0.55 -1.33
N GLU A 35 -2.14 -1.84 -1.02
CA GLU A 35 -1.85 -2.35 0.33
C GLU A 35 -0.38 -2.19 0.72
N LEU A 36 0.55 -2.33 -0.23
CA LEU A 36 1.95 -1.98 0.00
C LEU A 36 2.13 -0.49 0.26
N GLY A 37 1.34 0.38 -0.36
CA GLY A 37 1.27 1.79 -0.03
C GLY A 37 0.91 2.03 1.44
N HIS A 38 -0.10 1.33 1.95
CA HIS A 38 -0.44 1.33 3.39
C HIS A 38 0.67 0.78 4.27
N PHE A 39 1.25 -0.35 3.88
CA PHE A 39 2.37 -0.97 4.59
C PHE A 39 3.52 0.02 4.82
N PHE A 40 3.87 0.81 3.81
CA PHE A 40 4.92 1.84 3.90
C PHE A 40 4.44 3.23 4.36
N GLY A 41 3.26 3.31 4.97
CA GLY A 41 2.82 4.48 5.73
C GLY A 41 2.00 5.52 4.97
N ASN A 42 1.50 5.22 3.77
CA ASN A 42 0.48 6.05 3.12
C ASN A 42 -0.89 5.67 3.70
N ARG A 43 -1.51 6.54 4.51
CA ARG A 43 -2.78 6.22 5.19
C ARG A 43 -4.02 6.77 4.49
N GLU A 44 -3.85 7.87 3.77
CA GLU A 44 -4.94 8.61 3.17
C GLU A 44 -5.32 8.04 1.81
N HIS A 45 -6.62 8.11 1.49
CA HIS A 45 -7.18 7.75 0.20
C HIS A 45 -7.57 9.02 -0.57
N PRO A 46 -6.66 9.66 -1.34
CA PRO A 46 -6.98 10.87 -2.08
C PRO A 46 -8.03 10.57 -3.16
N ALA A 47 -8.87 11.56 -3.48
CA ALA A 47 -9.86 11.47 -4.57
C ALA A 47 -9.24 11.64 -5.97
N THR A 48 -7.91 11.64 -6.09
CA THR A 48 -7.18 11.86 -7.35
C THR A 48 -7.19 10.58 -8.20
N PRO A 49 -7.87 10.57 -9.37
CA PRO A 49 -7.96 9.38 -10.22
C PRO A 49 -6.59 8.88 -10.68
N GLY A 50 -6.42 7.56 -10.74
CA GLY A 50 -5.18 6.90 -11.17
C GLY A 50 -4.04 6.94 -10.14
N ASN A 51 -4.23 7.62 -9.01
CA ASN A 51 -3.33 7.46 -7.88
C ASN A 51 -3.56 6.08 -7.25
N ILE A 52 -2.50 5.33 -6.98
CA ILE A 52 -2.58 3.98 -6.40
C ILE A 52 -3.33 3.97 -5.06
N MET A 53 -3.27 5.04 -4.28
CA MET A 53 -4.00 5.16 -3.01
C MET A 53 -5.45 5.64 -3.19
N SER A 54 -5.91 5.91 -4.40
CA SER A 54 -7.31 6.28 -4.65
C SER A 54 -8.21 5.05 -4.81
N TYR A 55 -9.51 5.23 -4.64
CA TYR A 55 -10.52 4.26 -5.09
C TYR A 55 -11.00 4.54 -6.52
N SER A 56 -10.51 5.62 -7.14
CA SER A 56 -10.92 6.03 -8.48
C SER A 56 -9.89 5.58 -9.51
N ASP A 57 -10.34 4.82 -10.50
CA ASP A 57 -9.52 4.39 -11.62
C ASP A 57 -8.97 5.58 -12.41
N GLY A 58 -7.76 5.41 -12.95
CA GLY A 58 -7.15 6.37 -13.85
C GLY A 58 -7.77 6.32 -15.25
N PRO A 59 -7.43 7.30 -16.11
CA PRO A 59 -7.78 7.24 -17.52
C PRO A 59 -7.23 5.94 -18.18
N PRO A 60 -7.94 5.35 -19.16
CA PRO A 60 -7.45 4.18 -19.88
C PRO A 60 -6.06 4.40 -20.48
N GLY A 61 -5.19 3.39 -20.40
CA GLY A 61 -3.83 3.45 -20.94
C GLY A 61 -2.82 4.21 -20.07
N VAL A 62 -3.23 4.79 -18.93
CA VAL A 62 -2.32 5.44 -17.97
C VAL A 62 -2.01 4.47 -16.84
N LEU A 63 -0.73 4.24 -16.56
CA LEU A 63 -0.31 3.39 -15.45
C LEU A 63 -0.62 4.05 -14.09
N PRO A 64 -1.09 3.27 -13.10
CA PRO A 64 -1.27 3.77 -11.73
C PRO A 64 0.04 4.32 -11.15
N TRP A 65 -0.06 5.36 -10.33
CA TRP A 65 1.12 6.05 -9.80
C TRP A 65 0.98 6.46 -8.34
N PHE A 66 2.12 6.60 -7.66
CA PHE A 66 2.23 7.30 -6.39
C PHE A 66 2.68 8.75 -6.61
N ASP A 67 2.10 9.67 -5.86
CA ASP A 67 2.52 11.07 -5.83
C ASP A 67 3.90 11.22 -5.14
N THR A 68 4.48 12.40 -5.25
CA THR A 68 5.82 12.68 -4.70
C THR A 68 5.87 12.53 -3.17
N THR A 69 4.82 12.91 -2.45
CA THR A 69 4.73 12.77 -1.00
C THR A 69 4.62 11.30 -0.59
N GLN A 70 3.80 10.53 -1.29
CA GLN A 70 3.64 9.09 -1.09
C GLN A 70 4.96 8.35 -1.36
N LYS A 71 5.65 8.67 -2.46
CA LYS A 71 6.99 8.12 -2.77
C LYS A 71 8.02 8.45 -1.69
N ARG A 72 8.00 9.67 -1.13
CA ARG A 72 8.88 10.06 -0.02
C ARG A 72 8.58 9.24 1.25
N ARG A 73 7.31 9.07 1.60
CA ARG A 73 6.90 8.23 2.74
C ARG A 73 7.34 6.79 2.55
N ILE A 74 7.13 6.22 1.36
CA ILE A 74 7.56 4.86 1.02
C ILE A 74 9.05 4.68 1.28
N ARG A 75 9.90 5.56 0.72
CA ARG A 75 11.35 5.50 0.92
C ARG A 75 11.79 5.69 2.37
N ARG A 76 11.05 6.48 3.14
CA ARG A 76 11.34 6.70 4.57
C ARG A 76 11.03 5.44 5.39
N PHE A 77 9.85 4.84 5.18
CA PHE A 77 9.45 3.65 5.92
C PHE A 77 10.23 2.41 5.48
N ALA A 78 10.57 2.26 4.20
CA ALA A 78 11.43 1.19 3.73
C ALA A 78 12.79 1.20 4.45
N ARG A 79 13.44 2.38 4.56
CA ARG A 79 14.68 2.53 5.33
C ARG A 79 14.50 2.16 6.79
N ARG A 80 13.47 2.72 7.43
CA ARG A 80 13.14 2.40 8.82
C ARG A 80 12.95 0.90 9.03
N PHE A 81 12.22 0.21 8.17
CA PHE A 81 11.94 -1.22 8.32
C PHE A 81 13.18 -2.10 8.15
N LEU A 82 14.13 -1.68 7.32
CA LEU A 82 15.44 -2.33 7.24
C LEU A 82 16.24 -2.11 8.53
N GLU A 83 16.26 -0.88 9.06
CA GLU A 83 16.92 -0.53 10.33
C GLU A 83 16.33 -1.29 11.53
N THR A 84 14.99 -1.41 11.59
CA THR A 84 14.27 -2.10 12.66
C THR A 84 14.12 -3.61 12.42
N ARG A 85 14.59 -4.12 11.28
CA ARG A 85 14.43 -5.52 10.83
C ARG A 85 12.97 -5.99 10.78
N GLU A 86 12.04 -5.06 10.56
CA GLU A 86 10.64 -5.38 10.26
C GLU A 86 10.50 -5.97 8.83
N VAL A 87 11.46 -5.67 7.96
CA VAL A 87 11.64 -6.27 6.63
C VAL A 87 13.10 -6.65 6.45
N LEU A 88 13.37 -7.77 5.78
CA LEU A 88 14.72 -8.18 5.39
C LEU A 88 15.01 -7.75 3.94
N PRO A 89 16.28 -7.48 3.59
CA PRO A 89 16.67 -7.30 2.20
C PRO A 89 16.24 -8.50 1.36
N ALA A 90 15.83 -8.25 0.12
CA ALA A 90 15.65 -9.33 -0.85
C ALA A 90 17.03 -9.92 -1.20
N GLU A 91 17.09 -11.23 -1.34
CA GLU A 91 18.27 -11.98 -1.81
C GLU A 91 18.50 -11.81 -3.32
#